data_AF-A0A1V6BVH5-F1
#
_entry.id   AF-A0A1V6BVH5-F1
#
_cell.length_a   1.000
_cell.length_b   1.000
_cell.length_c   1.000
_cell.angle_alpha   90.00
_cell.angle_beta   90.00
_cell.angle_gamma   90.00
#
_symmetry.space_group_name_H-M   'P 1'
#
loop_
_entity.id
_entity.type
_entity.pdbx_description
1 polymer ?
#
loop_
_entity_poly.entity_id
_entity_poly.type
_entity_poly.pdbx_seq_one_letter_code
_entity_poly.pdbx_strand_id
1 'polypeptide(L)'
;MTNADLKITEPKKNVVEISFKFKGSKKWAEMTRNNVEKMIAITIDDQVYALPTVMFEIRNVKAMISGLDNEETAISLSRALNEKR
;
A
#
# COMPACT_ATOMS: atom_id res chain seq x y z
N MET A 1 2.50 -7.36 6.41
CA MET A 1 3.22 -6.06 6.43
C MET A 1 2.45 -5.13 7.34
N THR A 2 3.10 -4.22 8.08
CA THR A 2 2.42 -3.30 9.01
C THR A 2 2.86 -1.86 8.80
N ASN A 3 2.19 -0.87 9.42
CA ASN A 3 2.55 0.55 9.34
C ASN A 3 4.00 0.84 9.73
N ALA A 4 4.59 0.03 10.62
CA ALA A 4 6.00 0.14 11.02
C ALA A 4 6.99 -0.07 9.85
N ASP A 5 6.57 -0.81 8.82
CA ASP A 5 7.34 -1.05 7.59
C ASP A 5 7.26 0.14 6.60
N LEU A 6 6.33 1.07 6.80
CA LEU A 6 6.10 2.25 5.95
C LEU A 6 6.96 3.44 6.41
N LYS A 7 7.44 4.24 5.44
CA LYS A 7 8.15 5.51 5.67
C LYS A 7 7.21 6.71 5.59
N ILE A 8 6.47 6.83 4.49
CA ILE A 8 5.46 7.89 4.28
C ILE A 8 4.41 7.40 3.29
N THR A 9 3.17 7.84 3.44
CA THR A 9 2.14 7.73 2.41
C THR A 9 1.69 9.12 1.99
N GLU A 10 1.42 9.30 0.70
CA GLU A 10 1.03 10.58 0.11
C GLU A 10 -0.18 10.37 -0.82
N PRO A 11 -1.29 11.09 -0.61
CA PRO A 11 -2.40 11.06 -1.56
C PRO A 11 -2.02 11.83 -2.84
N LYS A 12 -2.41 11.31 -4.00
CA LYS A 12 -2.26 11.91 -5.32
C LYS A 12 -3.52 11.68 -6.13
N LYS A 13 -4.44 12.67 -6.15
CA LYS A 13 -5.80 12.48 -6.71
C LYS A 13 -6.47 11.27 -6.05
N ASN A 14 -7.02 10.34 -6.83
CA ASN A 14 -7.68 9.13 -6.37
C ASN A 14 -6.71 7.96 -6.11
N VAL A 15 -5.50 8.26 -5.65
CA VAL A 15 -4.41 7.30 -5.54
C VAL A 15 -3.62 7.57 -4.27
N VAL A 16 -3.07 6.54 -3.63
CA VAL A 16 -2.10 6.71 -2.52
C VAL A 16 -0.75 6.13 -2.93
N GLU A 17 0.28 6.98 -2.94
CA GLU A 17 1.67 6.54 -3.07
C GLU A 17 2.19 6.13 -1.68
N ILE A 18 2.80 4.95 -1.62
CA ILE A 18 3.40 4.40 -0.41
C ILE A 18 4.90 4.39 -0.61
N SER A 19 5.64 4.99 0.31
CA SER A 19 7.08 4.83 0.44
C SER A 19 7.41 3.94 1.63
N PHE A 20 8.24 2.93 1.42
CA PHE A 20 8.65 1.95 2.44
C PHE A 20 9.99 2.32 3.09
N LYS A 21 10.20 1.84 4.31
CA LYS A 21 11.55 1.72 4.87
C LYS A 21 12.26 0.54 4.20
N PHE A 22 13.60 0.49 4.25
CA PHE A 22 14.37 -0.59 3.60
C PHE A 22 13.96 -2.02 4.03
N LYS A 23 13.68 -2.23 5.32
CA LYS A 23 13.17 -3.53 5.79
C LYS A 23 11.77 -3.84 5.24
N GLY A 24 10.93 -2.81 5.15
CA GLY A 24 9.58 -2.91 4.58
C GLY A 24 9.59 -3.22 3.10
N SER A 25 10.46 -2.56 2.33
CA SER A 25 10.57 -2.80 0.88
C SER A 25 11.00 -4.23 0.58
N LYS A 26 11.90 -4.83 1.38
CA LYS A 26 12.26 -6.24 1.23
C LYS A 26 11.08 -7.18 1.48
N LYS A 27 10.33 -6.95 2.57
CA LYS A 27 9.12 -7.73 2.87
C LYS A 27 8.06 -7.58 1.77
N TRP A 28 7.89 -6.36 1.25
CA TRP A 28 6.95 -6.08 0.17
C TRP A 28 7.35 -6.78 -1.14
N ALA A 29 8.63 -6.74 -1.49
CA ALA A 29 9.17 -7.47 -2.63
C ALA A 29 8.93 -8.97 -2.50
N GLU A 30 9.23 -9.55 -1.34
CA GLU A 30 8.98 -10.98 -1.09
C GLU A 30 7.50 -11.34 -1.18
N MET A 31 6.62 -10.53 -0.59
CA MET A 31 5.18 -10.74 -0.66
C MET A 31 4.69 -10.68 -2.10
N THR A 32 5.05 -9.65 -2.86
CA THR A 32 4.61 -9.51 -4.26
C THR A 32 5.16 -10.63 -5.15
N ARG A 33 6.42 -11.03 -4.96
CA ARG A 33 7.02 -12.19 -5.64
C ARG A 33 6.23 -13.49 -5.41
N ASN A 34 5.75 -13.72 -4.19
CA ASN A 34 5.03 -14.95 -3.82
C ASN A 34 3.55 -14.93 -4.27
N ASN A 35 3.04 -13.78 -4.70
CA ASN A 35 1.62 -13.56 -4.98
C ASN A 35 1.34 -13.01 -6.38
N VAL A 36 2.29 -13.13 -7.32
CA VAL A 36 2.06 -12.76 -8.73
C VAL A 36 0.79 -13.46 -9.25
N GLU A 37 -0.03 -12.70 -9.98
CA GLU A 37 -1.36 -13.05 -10.51
C GLU A 37 -2.45 -13.30 -9.46
N LYS A 38 -2.16 -13.09 -8.17
CA LYS A 38 -3.15 -13.22 -7.09
C LYS A 38 -3.64 -11.85 -6.62
N MET A 39 -4.87 -11.82 -6.16
CA MET A 39 -5.41 -10.67 -5.42
C MET A 39 -4.87 -10.68 -4.00
N ILE A 40 -4.45 -9.52 -3.52
CA ILE A 40 -4.04 -9.31 -2.13
C ILE A 40 -4.98 -8.29 -1.48
N ALA A 41 -5.35 -8.52 -0.23
CA ALA A 41 -6.16 -7.56 0.52
C ALA A 41 -5.27 -6.47 1.15
N ILE A 42 -5.66 -5.22 0.95
CA ILE A 42 -5.13 -4.07 1.68
C ILE A 42 -6.16 -3.69 2.74
N THR A 43 -5.81 -3.90 4.00
CA THR A 43 -6.71 -3.71 5.14
C THR A 43 -6.20 -2.64 6.10
N ILE A 44 -7.12 -1.86 6.67
CA ILE A 44 -6.87 -0.93 7.77
C ILE A 44 -7.98 -1.16 8.79
N ASP A 45 -7.60 -1.37 10.06
CA ASP A 45 -8.53 -1.65 11.16
C ASP A 45 -9.54 -2.74 10.80
N ASP A 46 -9.03 -3.83 10.24
CA ASP A 46 -9.80 -5.01 9.83
C ASP A 46 -10.84 -4.77 8.72
N GLN A 47 -10.87 -3.58 8.12
CA GLN A 47 -11.67 -3.27 6.93
C GLN A 47 -10.84 -3.37 5.65
N VAL A 48 -11.39 -3.99 4.60
CA VAL A 48 -10.75 -4.12 3.28
C VAL A 48 -10.97 -2.83 2.48
N TYR A 49 -9.87 -2.15 2.13
CA TYR A 49 -9.91 -0.93 1.31
C TYR A 49 -9.64 -1.17 -0.16
N ALA A 50 -8.83 -2.19 -0.49
CA ALA A 50 -8.54 -2.54 -1.87
C ALA A 50 -8.19 -4.02 -2.02
N LEU A 51 -8.48 -4.58 -3.20
CA LEU A 51 -8.16 -5.94 -3.60
C LEU A 51 -7.35 -5.95 -4.93
N PRO A 52 -6.18 -5.32 -5.00
CA PRO A 52 -5.41 -5.30 -6.24
C PRO A 52 -4.85 -6.68 -6.60
N THR A 53 -4.79 -6.94 -7.90
CA THR A 53 -4.03 -8.08 -8.45
C THR A 53 -2.56 -7.71 -8.54
N VAL A 54 -1.68 -8.56 -7.98
CA VAL A 54 -0.23 -8.37 -8.10
C VAL A 54 0.23 -8.81 -9.49
N MET A 55 0.78 -7.90 -10.27
CA MET A 55 1.22 -8.23 -11.64
C MET A 55 2.68 -8.68 -11.73
N PHE A 56 3.54 -8.23 -10.81
CA PHE A 56 4.97 -8.54 -10.80
C PHE A 56 5.57 -8.31 -9.40
N GLU A 57 6.77 -8.82 -9.17
CA GLU A 57 7.56 -8.52 -7.98
C GLU A 57 7.92 -7.02 -7.94
N ILE A 58 7.59 -6.35 -6.83
CA ILE A 58 7.89 -4.92 -6.65
C ILE A 58 9.07 -4.78 -5.70
N ARG A 59 10.27 -4.59 -6.27
CA ARG A 59 11.52 -4.39 -5.50
C ARG A 59 11.76 -2.95 -5.05
N ASN A 60 11.00 -2.01 -5.60
CA ASN A 60 11.18 -0.60 -5.32
C ASN A 60 10.72 -0.24 -3.90
N VAL A 61 11.27 0.83 -3.35
CA VAL A 61 10.81 1.41 -2.07
C VAL A 61 9.47 2.14 -2.20
N LYS A 62 8.80 2.05 -3.36
CA LYS A 62 7.53 2.72 -3.65
C LYS A 62 6.48 1.74 -4.18
N ALA A 63 5.24 1.92 -3.77
CA ALA A 63 4.06 1.26 -4.32
C ALA A 63 2.90 2.26 -4.46
N MET A 64 1.87 1.86 -5.18
CA MET A 64 0.71 2.71 -5.46
C MET A 64 -0.57 1.92 -5.19
N ILE A 65 -1.47 2.48 -4.40
CA ILE A 65 -2.86 2.00 -4.26
C ILE A 65 -3.70 2.85 -5.20
N SER A 66 -4.13 2.25 -6.31
CA SER A 66 -5.02 2.85 -7.30
C SER A 66 -6.44 2.29 -7.20
N GLY A 67 -7.37 2.95 -7.89
CA GLY A 67 -8.78 2.51 -7.94
C GLY A 67 -9.62 2.99 -6.75
N LEU A 68 -9.18 4.05 -6.05
CA LEU A 68 -9.99 4.68 -5.02
C LEU A 68 -11.09 5.53 -5.67
N ASP A 69 -12.25 5.62 -5.02
CA ASP A 69 -13.44 6.26 -5.58
C ASP A 69 -13.25 7.76 -5.83
N ASN A 70 -12.51 8.44 -4.94
CA ASN A 70 -12.27 9.87 -5.02
C ASN A 70 -11.00 10.27 -4.25
N GLU A 71 -10.63 11.54 -4.39
CA GLU A 71 -9.45 12.12 -3.72
C GLU A 71 -9.58 12.20 -2.20
N GLU A 72 -10.77 12.46 -1.67
CA GLU A 72 -11.02 12.51 -0.23
C GLU A 72 -10.75 11.15 0.45
N THR A 73 -11.09 10.06 -0.24
CA THR A 73 -10.80 8.69 0.19
C THR A 73 -9.29 8.46 0.24
N ALA A 74 -8.55 8.91 -0.79
CA ALA A 74 -7.10 8.81 -0.80
C ALA A 74 -6.44 9.62 0.33
N ILE A 75 -6.94 10.84 0.59
CA ILE A 75 -6.47 11.70 1.68
C ILE A 75 -6.69 11.02 3.03
N SER A 76 -7.91 10.54 3.29
CA SER A 76 -8.27 9.88 4.54
C SER A 76 -7.48 8.61 4.78
N LEU A 77 -7.32 7.79 3.73
CA LEU A 77 -6.49 6.58 3.72
C LEU A 77 -5.04 6.90 4.08
N SER A 78 -4.43 7.86 3.38
CA SER A 78 -3.05 8.25 3.65
C SER A 78 -2.86 8.79 5.06
N ARG A 79 -3.82 9.57 5.56
CA ARG A 79 -3.79 10.10 6.93
C ARG A 79 -3.80 8.98 7.97
N ALA A 80 -4.76 8.05 7.87
CA ALA A 80 -4.87 6.91 8.78
C ALA A 80 -3.60 6.04 8.80
N LEU A 81 -2.98 5.81 7.63
CA LEU A 81 -1.74 5.04 7.52
C LEU A 81 -0.54 5.75 8.15
N ASN A 82 -0.49 7.09 8.06
CA ASN A 82 0.59 7.89 8.63
C ASN A 82 0.45 8.11 10.14
N GLU A 83 -0.78 8.20 10.67
CA GLU A 83 -1.05 8.42 12.11
C GLU A 83 -0.74 7.19 12.97
N LYS A 84 -0.92 5.98 12.42
CA LYS A 84 -0.68 4.71 13.14
C LYS A 84 0.76 4.21 13.06
N ARG A 85 1.73 5.12 12.98
CA ARG A 85 3.15 4.78 12.79
C ARG A 85 3.93 4.53 14.08
#